data_AF-A0A7J8PKD7-F1
#
_entry.id   AF-A0A7J8PKD7-F1
#
_cell.length_a   1.000
_cell.length_b   1.000
_cell.length_c   1.000
_cell.angle_alpha   90.00
_cell.angle_beta   90.00
_cell.angle_gamma   90.00
#
_symmetry.space_group_name_H-M   'P 1'
#
loop_
_entity.id
_entity.type
_entity.pdbx_description
1 polymer ?
#
loop_
_entity_poly.entity_id
_entity_poly.type
_entity_poly.pdbx_seq_one_letter_code
_entity_poly.pdbx_strand_id
1 'polypeptide(L)'
;KIDGPAAYDVLVNFEERWLKAAKPHGLKKLKKPFDDALLRIERIPDIMGVSDFTENENDPESWHVQIFRSIDSNSVKGFPKDPKDATSKNLVCGKNVLIDMSIHTAYVKAIRAAQHFIYIENQYFLGSSYNWSSYKNLGADNLIPMEIALKIASKIKANERFAAYIVIPMWPEGVPTGSATQRILYW
;
A
#
# COMPACT_ATOMS: atom_id res chain seq x y z
N LYS A 1 -6.25 14.44 -0.53
CA LYS A 1 -7.43 14.40 -1.42
C LYS A 1 -6.94 13.94 -2.79
N ILE A 2 -7.66 13.06 -3.48
CA ILE A 2 -7.33 12.60 -4.84
C ILE A 2 -8.55 12.93 -5.70
N ASP A 3 -8.33 13.60 -6.82
CA ASP A 3 -9.33 13.89 -7.84
C ASP A 3 -8.96 13.15 -9.15
N GLY A 4 -9.90 13.01 -10.08
CA GLY A 4 -9.65 12.34 -11.36
C GLY A 4 -9.79 10.81 -11.33
N PRO A 5 -9.32 10.10 -12.38
CA PRO A 5 -9.49 8.66 -12.55
C PRO A 5 -8.99 7.81 -11.37
N ALA A 6 -7.88 8.22 -10.73
CA ALA A 6 -7.32 7.51 -9.58
C ALA A 6 -8.25 7.49 -8.34
N ALA A 7 -9.25 8.39 -8.26
CA ALA A 7 -10.27 8.32 -7.21
C ALA A 7 -11.13 7.04 -7.33
N TYR A 8 -11.33 6.54 -8.55
CA TYR A 8 -12.10 5.32 -8.80
C TYR A 8 -11.33 4.07 -8.39
N ASP A 9 -10.00 4.08 -8.45
CA ASP A 9 -9.19 3.00 -7.90
C ASP A 9 -9.38 2.86 -6.38
N VAL A 10 -9.53 3.99 -5.67
CA VAL A 10 -9.86 4.02 -4.23
C VAL A 10 -11.29 3.48 -3.99
N LEU A 11 -12.25 3.85 -4.84
CA LEU A 11 -13.62 3.33 -4.81
C LEU A 11 -13.65 1.82 -5.03
N VAL A 12 -12.97 1.32 -6.07
CA VAL A 12 -12.85 -0.11 -6.38
C VAL A 12 -12.29 -0.86 -5.17
N ASN A 13 -11.24 -0.35 -4.54
CA ASN A 13 -10.71 -0.93 -3.31
C ASN A 13 -11.75 -0.99 -2.17
N PHE A 14 -12.57 0.06 -2.00
CA PHE A 14 -13.66 0.05 -1.03
C PHE A 14 -14.70 -1.01 -1.36
N GLU A 15 -15.16 -1.09 -2.60
CA GLU A 15 -16.18 -2.05 -3.05
C GLU A 15 -15.70 -3.50 -2.88
N GLU A 16 -14.47 -3.81 -3.29
CA GLU A 16 -13.85 -5.13 -3.14
C GLU A 16 -13.86 -5.60 -1.68
N ARG A 17 -13.56 -4.70 -0.74
CA ARG A 17 -13.56 -4.97 0.70
C ARG A 17 -14.97 -5.05 1.27
N TRP A 18 -15.85 -4.13 0.88
CA TRP A 18 -17.25 -4.11 1.31
C TRP A 18 -17.95 -5.42 0.93
N LEU A 19 -17.80 -5.86 -0.33
CA LEU A 19 -18.39 -7.10 -0.82
C LEU A 19 -17.84 -8.35 -0.11
N LYS A 20 -16.63 -8.29 0.44
CA LYS A 20 -16.07 -9.36 1.28
C LYS A 20 -16.62 -9.33 2.71
N ALA A 21 -16.75 -8.14 3.29
CA ALA A 21 -17.13 -7.94 4.68
C ALA A 21 -18.65 -8.05 4.93
N ALA A 22 -19.48 -7.54 4.01
CA ALA A 22 -20.92 -7.37 4.20
C ALA A 22 -21.73 -8.68 4.35
N LYS A 23 -21.10 -9.87 4.20
CA LYS A 23 -21.65 -11.23 4.37
C LYS A 23 -23.19 -11.29 4.50
N PRO A 24 -23.94 -11.28 3.39
CA PRO A 24 -25.40 -11.27 3.46
C PRO A 24 -25.95 -12.50 4.20
N HIS A 25 -26.90 -12.29 5.12
CA HIS A 25 -27.55 -13.35 5.90
C HIS A 25 -29.04 -13.50 5.53
N GLY A 26 -29.55 -14.73 5.63
CA GLY A 26 -30.97 -15.04 5.37
C GLY A 26 -31.44 -14.71 3.94
N LEU A 27 -32.67 -14.22 3.81
CA LEU A 27 -33.31 -13.84 2.54
C LEU A 27 -32.55 -12.74 1.78
N LYS A 28 -31.65 -11.99 2.45
CA LYS A 28 -30.78 -10.99 1.81
C LYS A 28 -29.70 -11.61 0.91
N LYS A 29 -29.48 -12.94 0.96
CA LYS A 29 -28.65 -13.65 -0.04
C LYS A 29 -29.31 -13.72 -1.42
N LEU A 30 -30.65 -13.68 -1.48
CA LEU A 30 -31.42 -13.75 -2.73
C LEU A 30 -31.53 -12.37 -3.41
N LYS A 31 -31.38 -11.28 -2.64
CA LYS A 31 -31.26 -9.93 -3.19
C LYS A 31 -29.83 -9.67 -3.68
N LYS A 32 -29.68 -8.91 -4.77
CA LYS A 32 -28.36 -8.45 -5.19
C LYS A 32 -27.81 -7.49 -4.12
N PRO A 33 -26.50 -7.55 -3.77
CA PRO A 33 -25.92 -6.68 -2.74
C PRO A 33 -26.06 -5.18 -3.03
N PHE A 34 -26.30 -4.84 -4.30
CA PHE A 34 -26.44 -3.49 -4.83
C PHE A 34 -27.84 -2.88 -4.65
N ASP A 35 -28.83 -3.62 -4.14
CA ASP A 35 -30.20 -3.10 -4.12
C ASP A 35 -30.52 -2.24 -2.89
N ASP A 36 -29.82 -2.39 -1.76
CA ASP A 36 -30.17 -1.64 -0.52
C ASP A 36 -28.97 -1.04 0.26
N ALA A 37 -27.72 -1.49 0.06
CA ALA A 37 -26.58 -1.16 0.96
C ALA A 37 -25.32 -0.59 0.31
N LEU A 38 -25.09 -0.86 -0.99
CA LEU A 38 -23.99 -0.28 -1.77
C LEU A 38 -24.58 0.37 -3.01
N LEU A 39 -24.52 1.70 -3.07
CA LEU A 39 -25.01 2.45 -4.22
C LEU A 39 -24.07 2.27 -5.40
N ARG A 40 -24.66 2.05 -6.58
CA ARG A 40 -23.93 2.03 -7.85
C ARG A 40 -23.82 3.44 -8.37
N ILE A 41 -22.62 3.98 -8.38
CA ILE A 41 -22.36 5.35 -8.81
C ILE A 41 -22.76 5.57 -10.27
N GLU A 42 -22.74 4.53 -11.12
CA GLU A 42 -23.17 4.63 -12.52
C GLU A 42 -24.68 4.88 -12.67
N ARG A 43 -25.44 4.72 -11.58
CA ARG A 43 -26.88 5.01 -11.53
C ARG A 43 -27.18 6.41 -10.99
N ILE A 44 -26.17 7.19 -10.62
CA ILE A 44 -26.32 8.53 -10.05
C ILE A 44 -25.89 9.54 -11.12
N PRO A 45 -26.83 10.23 -11.79
CA PRO A 45 -26.52 11.09 -12.93
C PRO A 45 -25.54 12.24 -12.62
N ASP A 46 -25.52 12.70 -11.36
CA ASP A 46 -24.70 13.83 -10.92
C ASP A 46 -23.23 13.44 -10.63
N ILE A 47 -22.89 12.15 -10.68
CA ILE A 47 -21.52 11.66 -10.49
C ILE A 47 -20.91 11.38 -11.86
N MET A 48 -19.79 12.03 -12.16
CA MET A 48 -19.05 11.77 -13.39
C MET A 48 -18.61 10.30 -13.47
N GLY A 49 -18.46 9.75 -14.67
CA GLY A 49 -17.80 8.47 -14.91
C GLY A 49 -16.30 8.62 -15.11
N VAL A 50 -15.56 7.51 -15.03
CA VAL A 50 -14.11 7.48 -15.34
C VAL A 50 -13.82 7.97 -16.77
N SER A 51 -14.73 7.70 -17.70
CA SER A 51 -14.64 8.12 -19.11
C SER A 51 -14.81 9.61 -19.34
N ASP A 52 -15.34 10.34 -18.35
CA ASP A 52 -15.74 11.74 -18.51
C ASP A 52 -14.58 12.69 -18.20
N PHE A 53 -13.47 12.16 -17.68
CA PHE A 53 -12.25 12.94 -17.43
C PHE A 53 -11.49 13.16 -18.73
N THR A 54 -11.32 14.42 -19.11
CA THR A 54 -10.43 14.84 -20.19
C THR A 54 -9.08 15.23 -19.60
N GLU A 55 -8.01 14.56 -20.01
CA GLU A 55 -6.65 14.95 -19.64
C GLU A 55 -6.23 16.19 -20.43
N ASN A 56 -5.79 17.23 -19.72
CA ASN A 56 -5.11 18.37 -20.34
C ASN A 56 -3.61 18.18 -20.16
N GLU A 57 -2.95 17.51 -21.11
CA GLU A 57 -1.52 17.18 -21.05
C GLU A 57 -0.60 18.41 -20.92
N ASN A 58 -1.11 19.61 -21.22
CA ASN A 58 -0.33 20.86 -21.15
C ASN A 58 -0.49 21.61 -19.83
N ASP A 59 -1.29 21.11 -18.88
CA ASP A 59 -1.44 21.74 -17.58
C ASP A 59 -0.27 21.34 -16.66
N PRO A 60 0.62 22.29 -16.27
CA PRO A 60 1.76 22.00 -15.41
C PRO A 60 1.38 21.52 -14.00
N GLU A 61 0.13 21.74 -13.58
CA GLU A 61 -0.39 21.28 -12.28
C GLU A 61 -1.02 19.87 -12.35
N SER A 62 -0.96 19.20 -13.50
CA SER A 62 -1.47 17.84 -13.68
C SER A 62 -0.57 16.78 -13.04
N TRP A 63 -1.19 15.70 -12.54
CA TRP A 63 -0.51 14.60 -11.85
C TRP A 63 -0.83 13.26 -12.47
N HIS A 64 0.20 12.43 -12.70
CA HIS A 64 0.03 11.01 -12.91
C HIS A 64 0.00 10.31 -11.55
N VAL A 65 -1.12 9.67 -11.22
CA VAL A 65 -1.34 9.03 -9.92
C VAL A 65 -1.56 7.54 -10.10
N GLN A 66 -0.91 6.73 -9.25
CA GLN A 66 -1.15 5.30 -9.16
C GLN A 66 -1.47 4.93 -7.72
N ILE A 67 -2.55 4.16 -7.52
CA ILE A 67 -2.94 3.67 -6.19
C ILE A 67 -2.22 2.35 -5.89
N PHE A 68 -1.65 2.26 -4.69
CA PHE A 68 -1.00 1.06 -4.16
C PHE A 68 -1.68 0.58 -2.88
N ARG A 69 -1.60 -0.72 -2.61
CA ARG A 69 -2.24 -1.36 -1.44
C ARG A 69 -1.34 -2.40 -0.77
N SER A 70 -1.75 -2.77 0.44
CA SER A 70 -1.29 -3.96 1.15
C SER A 70 -2.53 -4.71 1.62
N ILE A 71 -2.90 -5.77 0.89
CA ILE A 71 -4.16 -6.49 1.12
C ILE A 71 -4.08 -7.92 0.60
N ASP A 72 -4.86 -8.83 1.20
CA ASP A 72 -4.85 -10.24 0.85
C ASP A 72 -6.22 -10.73 0.33
N SER A 73 -6.26 -11.92 -0.27
CA SER A 73 -7.50 -12.52 -0.79
C SER A 73 -8.55 -12.83 0.29
N ASN A 74 -8.19 -12.75 1.57
CA ASN A 74 -9.12 -12.90 2.69
C ASN A 74 -9.85 -11.59 3.02
N SER A 75 -9.33 -10.47 2.53
CA SER A 75 -9.84 -9.13 2.81
C SER A 75 -10.66 -8.54 1.66
N VAL A 76 -10.59 -9.15 0.47
CA VAL A 76 -11.28 -8.67 -0.74
C VAL A 76 -12.07 -9.75 -1.47
N LYS A 77 -13.01 -9.32 -2.30
CA LYS A 77 -13.65 -10.10 -3.35
C LYS A 77 -13.17 -9.59 -4.71
N GLY A 78 -12.78 -10.46 -5.63
CA GLY A 78 -12.33 -10.07 -6.99
C GLY A 78 -10.92 -10.52 -7.35
N PHE A 79 -10.12 -10.95 -6.37
CA PHE A 79 -8.84 -11.60 -6.64
C PHE A 79 -9.03 -12.89 -7.46
N PRO A 80 -8.09 -13.21 -8.36
CA PRO A 80 -8.19 -14.39 -9.20
C PRO A 80 -8.21 -15.65 -8.33
N LYS A 81 -8.90 -16.69 -8.82
CA LYS A 81 -8.96 -17.99 -8.13
C LYS A 81 -7.78 -18.89 -8.48
N ASP A 82 -7.31 -18.81 -9.73
CA ASP A 82 -6.13 -19.54 -10.18
C ASP A 82 -4.86 -18.72 -9.84
N PRO A 83 -3.91 -19.27 -9.06
CA PRO A 83 -2.63 -18.63 -8.79
C PRO A 83 -1.83 -18.26 -10.05
N LYS A 84 -2.06 -18.92 -11.19
CA LYS A 84 -1.42 -18.58 -12.47
C LYS A 84 -1.79 -17.17 -12.95
N ASP A 85 -2.99 -16.72 -12.62
CA ASP A 85 -3.49 -15.39 -12.97
C ASP A 85 -3.08 -14.32 -11.93
N ALA A 86 -2.40 -14.71 -10.85
CA ALA A 86 -1.97 -13.77 -9.82
C ALA A 86 -0.86 -12.84 -10.31
N THR A 87 0.14 -13.39 -11.00
CA THR A 87 1.30 -12.65 -11.47
C THR A 87 0.93 -11.55 -12.47
N SER A 88 -0.05 -11.79 -13.36
CA SER A 88 -0.53 -10.79 -14.32
C SER A 88 -1.22 -9.60 -13.64
N LYS A 89 -1.64 -9.77 -12.38
CA LYS A 89 -2.22 -8.72 -11.53
C LYS A 89 -1.24 -8.20 -10.47
N ASN A 90 0.06 -8.50 -10.59
CA ASN A 90 1.10 -8.15 -9.61
C ASN A 90 0.83 -8.67 -8.19
N LEU A 91 0.08 -9.78 -8.06
CA LEU A 91 -0.16 -10.44 -6.80
C LEU A 91 0.89 -11.53 -6.57
N VAL A 92 1.34 -11.65 -5.32
CA VAL A 92 2.25 -12.72 -4.88
C VAL A 92 1.48 -13.77 -4.10
N CYS A 93 1.92 -15.03 -4.15
CA CYS A 93 1.34 -16.11 -3.36
C CYS A 93 2.18 -16.34 -2.10
N GLY A 94 1.57 -16.22 -0.92
CA GLY A 94 2.20 -16.49 0.36
C GLY A 94 1.26 -17.27 1.27
N LYS A 95 1.73 -18.39 1.84
CA LYS A 95 0.95 -19.27 2.75
C LYS A 95 -0.45 -19.60 2.20
N ASN A 96 -0.56 -19.93 0.91
CA ASN A 96 -1.81 -20.24 0.19
C ASN A 96 -2.82 -19.08 0.09
N VAL A 97 -2.35 -17.84 0.21
CA VAL A 97 -3.16 -16.62 0.06
C VAL A 97 -2.52 -15.75 -1.01
N LEU A 98 -3.35 -15.10 -1.85
CA LEU A 98 -2.88 -14.10 -2.79
C LEU A 98 -2.77 -12.75 -2.09
N ILE A 99 -1.64 -12.07 -2.25
CA ILE A 99 -1.29 -10.85 -1.54
C ILE A 99 -0.89 -9.78 -2.55
N ASP A 100 -1.51 -8.61 -2.44
CA ASP A 100 -1.04 -7.38 -3.05
C ASP A 100 -0.04 -6.73 -2.10
N MET A 101 1.20 -6.58 -2.55
CA MET A 101 2.29 -5.90 -1.83
C MET A 101 2.79 -4.67 -2.60
N SER A 102 1.90 -4.03 -3.36
CA SER A 102 2.27 -2.92 -4.23
C SER A 102 2.76 -1.70 -3.46
N ILE A 103 2.32 -1.45 -2.22
CA ILE A 103 2.91 -0.39 -1.36
C ILE A 103 4.41 -0.64 -1.14
N HIS A 104 4.79 -1.87 -0.74
CA HIS A 104 6.19 -2.22 -0.52
C HIS A 104 7.00 -2.10 -1.82
N THR A 105 6.46 -2.64 -2.91
CA THR A 105 7.10 -2.55 -4.24
C THR A 105 7.32 -1.10 -4.67
N ALA A 106 6.33 -0.23 -4.46
CA ALA A 106 6.42 1.19 -4.79
C ALA A 106 7.51 1.89 -3.98
N TYR A 107 7.58 1.66 -2.66
CA TYR A 107 8.65 2.18 -1.82
C TYR A 107 10.03 1.74 -2.31
N VAL A 108 10.22 0.44 -2.58
CA VAL A 108 11.50 -0.09 -3.09
C VAL A 108 11.89 0.59 -4.41
N LYS A 109 10.94 0.71 -5.34
CA LYS A 109 11.18 1.40 -6.63
C LYS A 109 11.56 2.86 -6.43
N ALA A 110 10.84 3.59 -5.58
CA ALA A 110 11.12 5.00 -5.29
C ALA A 110 12.51 5.20 -4.68
N ILE A 111 12.89 4.38 -3.70
CA ILE A 111 14.22 4.42 -3.07
C ILE A 111 15.31 4.13 -4.10
N ARG A 112 15.15 3.08 -4.92
CA ARG A 112 16.13 2.74 -5.96
C ARG A 112 16.25 3.81 -7.03
N ALA A 113 15.17 4.50 -7.38
CA ALA A 113 15.18 5.59 -8.35
C ALA A 113 15.74 6.91 -7.80
N ALA A 114 15.76 7.10 -6.47
CA ALA A 114 16.21 8.34 -5.84
C ALA A 114 17.64 8.72 -6.25
N GLN A 115 17.81 9.99 -6.63
CA GLN A 115 19.08 10.56 -7.11
C GLN A 115 19.76 11.50 -6.11
N HIS A 116 18.99 12.26 -5.34
CA HIS A 116 19.54 13.36 -4.53
C HIS A 116 19.31 13.19 -3.03
N PHE A 117 18.07 12.91 -2.63
CA PHE A 117 17.76 12.67 -1.23
C PHE A 117 16.47 11.85 -1.08
N ILE A 118 16.25 11.36 0.14
CA ILE A 118 15.00 10.75 0.58
C ILE A 118 14.53 11.50 1.83
N TYR A 119 13.25 11.84 1.87
CA TYR A 119 12.58 12.31 3.07
C TYR A 119 11.45 11.33 3.41
N ILE A 120 11.45 10.82 4.63
CA ILE A 120 10.42 9.91 5.15
C ILE A 120 9.90 10.49 6.46
N GLU A 121 8.59 10.58 6.57
CA GLU A 121 7.89 10.83 7.81
C GLU A 121 6.94 9.66 8.02
N ASN A 122 7.11 8.91 9.12
CA ASN A 122 6.32 7.72 9.36
C ASN A 122 6.15 7.44 10.85
N GLN A 123 5.08 6.72 11.22
CA GLN A 123 4.85 6.34 12.62
C GLN A 123 5.86 5.31 13.12
N TYR A 124 6.34 4.43 12.24
CA TYR A 124 7.30 3.36 12.54
C TYR A 124 8.42 3.33 11.52
N PHE A 125 9.62 2.97 11.97
CA PHE A 125 10.76 2.73 11.09
C PHE A 125 11.55 1.51 11.57
N LEU A 126 11.07 0.32 11.21
CA LEU A 126 11.70 -0.96 11.53
C LEU A 126 11.50 -1.94 10.37
N GLY A 127 12.45 -2.83 10.17
CA GLY A 127 12.41 -3.78 9.06
C GLY A 127 13.77 -4.36 8.70
N SER A 128 13.76 -5.17 7.64
CA SER A 128 14.92 -5.89 7.14
C SER A 128 15.55 -6.80 8.20
N SER A 129 14.71 -7.49 8.99
CA SER A 129 15.18 -8.30 10.13
C SER A 129 16.15 -9.40 9.73
N TYR A 130 16.06 -9.92 8.50
CA TYR A 130 17.00 -10.89 7.96
C TYR A 130 18.48 -10.45 8.04
N ASN A 131 18.74 -9.14 8.13
CA ASN A 131 20.10 -8.58 8.25
C ASN A 131 20.38 -7.93 9.63
N TRP A 132 19.54 -8.14 10.63
CA TRP A 132 19.86 -7.75 12.01
C TRP A 132 20.99 -8.61 12.59
N SER A 133 21.71 -8.12 13.58
CA SER A 133 22.79 -8.88 14.25
C SER A 133 22.25 -10.10 14.99
N SER A 134 21.06 -9.97 15.57
CA SER A 134 20.29 -11.02 16.24
C SER A 134 18.83 -11.00 15.76
N TYR A 135 18.03 -12.02 16.12
CA TYR A 135 16.60 -12.08 15.81
C TYR A 135 16.21 -12.05 14.32
N LYS A 136 17.06 -12.65 13.46
CA LYS A 136 16.88 -12.62 11.99
C LYS A 136 15.58 -13.22 11.46
N ASN A 137 14.96 -14.12 12.23
CA ASN A 137 13.79 -14.89 11.83
C ASN A 137 12.46 -14.35 12.41
N LEU A 138 12.41 -13.09 12.87
CA LEU A 138 11.19 -12.49 13.43
C LEU A 138 10.13 -12.16 12.38
N GLY A 139 10.49 -12.12 11.09
CA GLY A 139 9.54 -11.89 10.00
C GLY A 139 9.26 -10.42 9.70
N ALA A 140 10.08 -9.48 10.18
CA ALA A 140 10.04 -8.08 9.76
C ALA A 140 10.83 -7.89 8.45
N ASP A 141 10.44 -8.65 7.42
CA ASP A 141 11.23 -8.86 6.20
C ASP A 141 11.03 -7.79 5.12
N ASN A 142 10.40 -6.65 5.47
CA ASN A 142 10.30 -5.54 4.55
C ASN A 142 11.71 -5.01 4.19
N LEU A 143 11.87 -4.51 2.97
CA LEU A 143 13.19 -4.15 2.43
C LEU A 143 13.55 -2.68 2.70
N ILE A 144 12.67 -1.91 3.32
CA ILE A 144 12.73 -0.45 3.30
C ILE A 144 14.01 0.08 3.98
N PRO A 145 14.37 -0.34 5.21
CA PRO A 145 15.63 0.09 5.82
C PRO A 145 16.86 -0.32 5.02
N MET A 146 16.88 -1.56 4.50
CA MET A 146 18.03 -2.07 3.74
C MET A 146 18.20 -1.36 2.39
N GLU A 147 17.12 -1.07 1.66
CA GLU A 147 17.19 -0.34 0.39
C GLU A 147 17.73 1.08 0.60
N ILE A 148 17.35 1.75 1.68
CA ILE A 148 17.89 3.07 2.04
C ILE A 148 19.40 2.96 2.34
N ALA A 149 19.80 1.99 3.17
CA ALA A 149 21.21 1.77 3.51
C ALA A 149 22.06 1.47 2.27
N LEU A 150 21.59 0.58 1.39
CA LEU A 150 22.27 0.24 0.14
C LEU A 150 22.32 1.41 -0.84
N LYS A 151 21.25 2.22 -0.93
CA LYS A 151 21.25 3.45 -1.73
C LYS A 151 22.32 4.42 -1.23
N ILE A 152 22.39 4.69 0.07
CA ILE A 152 23.42 5.56 0.65
C ILE A 152 24.82 5.00 0.39
N ALA A 153 25.04 3.71 0.64
CA ALA A 153 26.33 3.05 0.38
C ALA A 153 26.75 3.16 -1.09
N SER A 154 25.81 3.00 -2.03
CA SER A 154 26.07 3.15 -3.47
C SER A 154 26.49 4.58 -3.85
N LYS A 155 25.85 5.59 -3.26
CA LYS A 155 26.14 7.01 -3.50
C LYS A 155 27.48 7.42 -2.88
N ILE A 156 27.81 6.89 -1.69
CA ILE A 156 29.14 7.05 -1.08
C ILE A 156 30.22 6.45 -1.99
N LYS A 157 30.02 5.23 -2.49
CA LYS A 157 30.98 4.56 -3.39
C LYS A 157 31.18 5.34 -4.70
N ALA A 158 30.13 6.00 -5.20
CA ALA A 158 30.18 6.85 -6.38
C ALA A 158 30.72 8.26 -6.10
N ASN A 159 31.01 8.61 -4.84
CA ASN A 159 31.37 9.96 -4.39
C ASN A 159 30.30 11.02 -4.78
N GLU A 160 29.03 10.64 -4.70
CA GLU A 160 27.89 11.48 -5.01
C GLU A 160 27.19 11.96 -3.73
N ARG A 161 26.79 13.23 -3.70
CA ARG A 161 26.03 13.78 -2.58
C ARG A 161 24.65 13.14 -2.51
N PHE A 162 24.34 12.51 -1.38
CA PHE A 162 23.03 11.94 -1.10
C PHE A 162 22.70 12.01 0.39
N ALA A 163 21.43 12.26 0.73
CA ALA A 163 20.98 12.31 2.12
C ALA A 163 19.66 11.55 2.31
N ALA A 164 19.46 10.96 3.49
CA ALA A 164 18.18 10.41 3.91
C ALA A 164 17.78 11.04 5.23
N TYR A 165 16.61 11.68 5.26
CA TYR A 165 16.01 12.29 6.44
C TYR A 165 14.81 11.43 6.85
N ILE A 166 14.84 10.89 8.07
CA ILE A 166 13.80 10.00 8.58
C ILE A 166 13.25 10.62 9.87
N VAL A 167 11.99 11.05 9.82
CA VAL A 167 11.25 11.63 10.93
C VAL A 167 10.29 10.58 11.47
N ILE A 168 10.46 10.23 12.74
CA ILE A 168 9.60 9.31 13.49
C ILE A 168 9.20 9.96 14.81
N PRO A 169 8.04 9.59 15.40
CA PRO A 169 7.68 10.08 16.72
C PRO A 169 8.70 9.62 17.76
N MET A 170 8.83 10.38 18.87
CA MET A 170 9.74 10.03 19.97
C MET A 170 9.42 8.65 20.57
N TRP A 171 8.15 8.27 20.57
CA TRP A 171 7.68 6.91 20.83
C TRP A 171 6.36 6.65 20.09
N PRO A 172 6.02 5.38 19.79
CA PRO A 172 4.71 5.00 19.27
C PRO A 172 3.57 5.40 20.19
N GLU A 173 2.39 5.67 19.63
CA GLU A 173 1.19 6.00 20.41
C GLU A 173 0.91 4.96 21.52
N GLY A 174 0.70 5.45 22.74
CA GLY A 174 0.46 4.62 23.93
C GLY A 174 1.32 5.02 25.13
N VAL A 175 1.27 4.19 26.18
CA VAL A 175 2.06 4.40 27.40
C VAL A 175 3.54 4.06 27.10
N PRO A 176 4.49 5.02 27.24
CA PRO A 176 5.88 4.77 26.87
C PRO A 176 6.54 3.60 27.60
N THR A 177 6.15 3.37 28.86
CA THR A 177 6.64 2.25 29.68
C THR A 177 5.89 0.94 29.45
N GLY A 178 4.88 0.93 28.57
CA GLY A 178 4.11 -0.26 28.22
C GLY A 178 4.95 -1.27 27.44
N SER A 179 4.66 -2.55 27.64
CA SER A 179 5.42 -3.66 27.03
C SER A 179 5.42 -3.60 25.49
N ALA A 180 4.31 -3.22 24.87
CA ALA A 180 4.21 -3.08 23.42
C ALA A 180 5.08 -1.94 22.89
N THR A 181 4.99 -0.74 23.50
CA THR A 181 5.77 0.43 23.10
C THR A 181 7.26 0.19 23.29
N GLN A 182 7.66 -0.38 24.43
CA GLN A 182 9.06 -0.77 24.67
C GLN A 182 9.56 -1.81 23.68
N ARG A 183 8.71 -2.77 23.28
CA ARG A 183 9.09 -3.76 22.27
C ARG A 183 9.28 -3.14 20.90
N ILE A 184 8.48 -2.14 20.52
CA ILE A 184 8.63 -1.44 19.24
C ILE A 184 9.88 -0.56 19.26
N LEU A 185 10.14 0.17 20.36
CA LEU A 185 11.35 0.99 20.51
C LEU A 185 12.65 0.17 20.51
N TYR A 186 12.57 -1.11 20.89
CA TYR A 186 13.70 -2.02 20.84
C TYR A 186 14.09 -2.41 19.39
N TRP A 187 13.14 -2.35 18.46
CA TRP A 187 13.33 -2.72 17.06
C TRP A 187 13.66 -1.50 16.19
#